data_AF-A0A6I6GRP4-F1
#
_entry.id   AF-A0A6I6GRP4-F1
#
_cell.length_a   1.000
_cell.length_b   1.000
_cell.length_c   1.000
_cell.angle_alpha   90.00
_cell.angle_beta   90.00
_cell.angle_gamma   90.00
#
_symmetry.space_group_name_H-M   'P 1'
#
loop_
_entity.id
_entity.type
_entity.pdbx_description
1 polymer ?
#
loop_
_entity_poly.entity_id
_entity_poly.type
_entity_poly.pdbx_seq_one_letter_code
_entity_poly.pdbx_strand_id
1 'polypeptide(L)'
;MVAAENEYVGTITEHTLLQQLAQLTGAMGAGALVVIEMEPHQLSISELSKLVETNDAHITQFNTSIHPDTGMLLATLRINKQEISDIVATLQRYDYHVVFFSGEEHYENELRRNYQHLMNFLTM
;
A
#
# COMPACT_ATOMS: atom_id res chain seq x y z
N MET A 1 -19.42 -24.34 13.28
CA MET A 1 -19.14 -25.09 12.04
C MET A 1 -19.60 -26.52 12.24
N VAL A 2 -20.21 -27.10 11.21
CA VAL A 2 -20.66 -28.50 11.21
C VAL A 2 -19.87 -29.22 10.13
N ALA A 3 -19.25 -30.35 10.46
CA ALA A 3 -18.56 -31.18 9.48
C ALA A 3 -19.57 -31.95 8.62
N ALA A 4 -19.10 -32.55 7.51
CA ALA A 4 -19.95 -33.30 6.57
C ALA A 4 -20.77 -34.45 7.23
N GLU A 5 -20.39 -34.87 8.43
CA GLU A 5 -20.99 -35.96 9.20
C GLU A 5 -21.98 -35.48 10.28
N ASN A 6 -22.42 -34.22 10.20
CA ASN A 6 -23.34 -33.60 11.16
C ASN A 6 -22.76 -33.47 12.59
N GLU A 7 -21.44 -33.59 12.73
CA GLU A 7 -20.73 -33.42 13.99
C GLU A 7 -20.42 -31.93 14.24
N TYR A 8 -20.67 -31.47 15.46
CA TYR A 8 -20.35 -30.11 15.88
C TYR A 8 -18.84 -29.99 16.13
N VAL A 9 -18.14 -29.26 15.27
CA VAL A 9 -16.68 -29.07 15.34
C VAL A 9 -16.25 -27.74 15.96
N GLY A 10 -17.19 -26.98 16.52
CA GLY A 10 -16.92 -25.73 17.25
C GLY A 10 -17.63 -24.50 16.70
N THR A 11 -17.31 -23.34 17.27
CA THR A 11 -17.89 -22.04 16.92
C THR A 11 -16.78 -21.02 16.62
N ILE A 12 -17.04 -20.10 15.70
CA ILE A 12 -16.16 -18.95 15.42
C ILE A 12 -16.81 -17.74 16.06
N THR A 13 -16.07 -17.06 16.95
CA THR A 13 -16.53 -15.82 17.55
C THR A 13 -16.31 -14.64 16.61
N GLU A 14 -17.08 -13.57 16.75
CA GLU A 14 -16.87 -12.32 16.01
C GLU A 14 -15.44 -11.78 16.18
N HIS A 15 -14.89 -11.88 17.39
CA HIS A 15 -13.52 -11.49 17.68
C HIS A 15 -12.50 -12.31 16.87
N THR A 16 -12.66 -13.64 16.83
CA THR A 16 -11.81 -14.51 16.00
C THR A 16 -11.92 -14.15 14.53
N LEU A 17 -13.14 -13.89 14.04
CA LEU A 17 -13.36 -13.48 12.65
C LEU A 17 -12.65 -12.16 12.34
N LEU A 18 -12.77 -11.16 13.22
CA LEU A 18 -12.11 -9.86 13.08
C LEU A 18 -10.59 -9.99 13.05
N GLN A 19 -10.00 -10.82 13.92
CA GLN A 19 -8.56 -11.08 13.91
C GLN A 19 -8.11 -11.72 12.60
N GLN A 20 -8.85 -12.70 12.10
CA GLN A 20 -8.54 -13.35 10.82
C GLN A 20 -8.69 -12.35 9.65
N LEU A 21 -9.71 -11.50 9.67
CA LEU A 21 -9.89 -10.45 8.66
C LEU A 21 -8.73 -9.45 8.69
N ALA A 22 -8.32 -8.98 9.87
CA ALA A 22 -7.18 -8.07 10.01
C ALA A 22 -5.88 -8.69 9.46
N GLN A 23 -5.73 -10.01 9.56
CA GLN A 23 -4.59 -10.73 9.00
C GLN A 23 -4.70 -10.90 7.48
N LEU A 24 -5.90 -11.22 6.98
CA LEU A 24 -6.19 -11.33 5.54
C LEU A 24 -6.04 -10.00 4.79
N THR A 25 -6.52 -8.89 5.36
CA THR A 25 -6.32 -7.53 4.82
C THR A 25 -4.93 -6.98 5.12
N GLY A 26 -4.17 -7.68 5.96
CA GLY A 26 -2.84 -7.32 6.47
C GLY A 26 -2.80 -5.94 7.08
N ALA A 27 -3.87 -5.55 7.76
CA ALA A 27 -3.93 -4.37 8.61
C ALA A 27 -2.80 -4.36 9.66
N MET A 28 -2.28 -5.53 10.03
CA MET A 28 -1.16 -5.69 10.98
C MET A 28 0.21 -5.87 10.31
N GLY A 29 0.29 -5.79 8.97
CA GLY A 29 1.52 -6.04 8.21
C GLY A 29 2.48 -4.85 8.22
N ALA A 30 3.78 -5.12 8.39
CA ALA A 30 4.84 -4.13 8.21
C ALA A 30 5.00 -3.71 6.73
N GLY A 31 5.67 -2.58 6.50
CA GLY A 31 5.90 -2.00 5.19
C GLY A 31 4.98 -0.81 4.88
N ALA A 32 4.91 -0.45 3.61
CA ALA A 32 4.16 0.70 3.13
C ALA A 32 2.87 0.29 2.40
N LEU A 33 1.93 1.22 2.33
CA LEU A 33 0.69 1.10 1.57
C LEU A 33 0.71 2.11 0.42
N VAL A 34 0.20 1.75 -0.75
CA VAL A 34 -0.04 2.65 -1.88
C VAL A 34 -1.44 2.37 -2.44
N VAL A 35 -2.20 3.42 -2.71
CA VAL A 35 -3.51 3.35 -3.38
C VAL A 35 -3.41 4.10 -4.69
N ILE A 36 -3.79 3.40 -5.77
CA ILE A 36 -3.75 3.91 -7.13
C ILE A 36 -5.18 3.90 -7.67
N GLU A 37 -5.60 5.02 -8.24
CA GLU A 37 -6.87 5.13 -8.95
C GLU A 37 -6.63 5.03 -10.46
N MET A 38 -7.43 4.21 -11.15
CA MET A 38 -7.33 4.01 -12.61
C MET A 38 -8.65 3.51 -13.18
N GLU A 39 -8.80 3.57 -14.50
CA GLU A 39 -9.92 2.90 -15.17
C GLU A 39 -9.79 1.37 -14.99
N PRO A 40 -10.89 0.62 -14.76
CA PRO A 40 -10.80 -0.82 -14.50
C PRO A 40 -10.06 -1.63 -15.57
N HIS A 41 -10.16 -1.21 -16.83
CA HIS A 41 -9.49 -1.88 -17.96
C HIS A 41 -7.99 -1.58 -18.07
N GLN A 42 -7.48 -0.58 -17.33
CA GLN A 42 -6.06 -0.23 -17.28
C GLN A 42 -5.28 -1.08 -16.28
N LEU A 43 -5.95 -1.88 -15.45
CA LEU A 43 -5.30 -2.67 -14.43
C LEU A 43 -4.38 -3.73 -15.07
N SER A 44 -3.08 -3.59 -14.82
CA SER A 44 -2.04 -4.56 -15.15
C SER A 44 -1.26 -4.93 -13.89
N ILE A 45 -1.64 -6.03 -13.24
CA ILE A 45 -0.97 -6.50 -12.01
C ILE A 45 0.51 -6.84 -12.30
N SER A 46 0.79 -7.40 -13.47
CA SER A 46 2.17 -7.73 -13.88
C SER A 46 3.03 -6.48 -14.05
N GLU A 47 2.48 -5.40 -14.59
CA GLU A 47 3.20 -4.13 -14.71
C GLU A 47 3.43 -3.48 -13.34
N LEU A 48 2.40 -3.39 -12.51
CA LEU A 48 2.52 -2.87 -11.14
C LEU A 48 3.58 -3.65 -10.35
N SER A 49 3.57 -4.99 -10.44
CA SER A 49 4.57 -5.84 -9.79
C SER A 49 5.97 -5.53 -10.30
N LYS A 50 6.16 -5.42 -11.63
CA LYS A 50 7.46 -5.10 -12.22
C LYS A 50 7.99 -3.73 -11.79
N LEU A 51 7.12 -2.72 -11.70
CA LEU A 51 7.51 -1.38 -11.25
C LEU A 51 7.93 -1.37 -9.77
N VAL A 52 7.23 -2.13 -8.93
CA VAL A 52 7.59 -2.32 -7.51
C VAL A 52 8.92 -3.09 -7.38
N GLU A 53 9.08 -4.18 -8.14
CA GLU A 53 10.29 -5.03 -8.13
C GLU A 53 11.54 -4.32 -8.60
N THR A 54 11.42 -3.39 -9.56
CA THR A 54 12.54 -2.57 -10.04
C THR A 54 13.08 -1.62 -8.95
N ASN A 55 12.34 -1.43 -7.86
CA ASN A 55 12.74 -0.63 -6.70
C ASN A 55 13.12 -1.50 -5.48
N ASP A 56 13.57 -2.74 -5.73
CA ASP A 56 14.02 -3.73 -4.73
C ASP A 56 12.96 -4.01 -3.65
N ALA A 57 11.69 -4.12 -4.07
CA ALA A 57 10.56 -4.41 -3.19
C ALA A 57 9.58 -5.41 -3.84
N HIS A 58 8.69 -5.96 -3.04
CA HIS A 58 7.64 -6.88 -3.49
C HIS A 58 6.28 -6.49 -2.91
N ILE A 59 5.23 -6.73 -3.71
CA ILE A 59 3.84 -6.59 -3.27
C ILE A 59 3.51 -7.77 -2.36
N THR A 60 3.17 -7.50 -1.11
CA THR A 60 2.75 -8.53 -0.14
C THR A 60 1.25 -8.72 -0.12
N GLN A 61 0.49 -7.69 -0.48
CA GLN A 61 -0.96 -7.75 -0.61
C GLN A 61 -1.46 -6.85 -1.72
N PHE A 62 -2.50 -7.31 -2.40
CA PHE A 62 -3.15 -6.60 -3.48
C PHE A 62 -4.66 -6.74 -3.31
N ASN A 63 -5.35 -5.62 -3.18
CA ASN A 63 -6.81 -5.57 -3.11
C ASN A 63 -7.32 -4.54 -4.11
N THR A 64 -8.53 -4.76 -4.62
CA THR A 64 -9.22 -3.80 -5.49
C THR A 64 -10.57 -3.46 -4.92
N SER A 65 -10.99 -2.22 -5.12
CA SER A 65 -12.34 -1.75 -4.85
C SER A 65 -12.73 -0.76 -5.94
N ILE A 66 -14.03 -0.47 -6.05
CA ILE A 66 -14.54 0.52 -6.99
C ILE A 66 -14.95 1.75 -6.20
N HIS A 67 -14.49 2.92 -6.62
CA HIS A 67 -14.96 4.18 -6.07
C HIS A 67 -16.45 4.36 -6.44
N PRO A 68 -17.36 4.46 -5.45
CA PRO A 68 -18.80 4.38 -5.70
C PRO A 68 -19.33 5.51 -6.58
N ASP A 69 -18.75 6.71 -6.48
CA ASP A 69 -19.22 7.88 -7.23
C ASP A 69 -18.67 7.98 -8.66
N THR A 70 -17.40 7.59 -8.87
CA THR A 70 -16.70 7.78 -10.16
C THR A 70 -16.67 6.50 -11.00
N GLY A 71 -16.85 5.33 -10.40
CA GLY A 71 -16.67 4.03 -11.07
C GLY A 71 -15.20 3.63 -11.28
N MET A 72 -14.26 4.46 -10.83
CA MET A 72 -12.83 4.20 -10.95
C MET A 72 -12.40 3.02 -10.07
N LEU A 73 -11.41 2.27 -10.52
CA LEU A 73 -10.80 1.19 -9.75
C LEU A 73 -9.73 1.76 -8.82
N LEU A 74 -9.85 1.44 -7.53
CA LEU A 74 -8.86 1.70 -6.50
C LEU A 74 -8.06 0.41 -6.25
N ALA A 75 -6.83 0.37 -6.75
CA ALA A 75 -5.87 -0.68 -6.46
C ALA A 75 -5.09 -0.32 -5.19
N THR A 76 -5.24 -1.14 -4.15
CA THR A 76 -4.51 -0.98 -2.87
C THR A 76 -3.41 -2.03 -2.78
N LEU A 77 -2.17 -1.56 -2.72
CA LEU A 77 -0.96 -2.36 -2.66
C LEU A 77 -0.32 -2.22 -1.28
N ARG A 78 0.01 -3.34 -0.65
CA ARG A 78 0.98 -3.36 0.46
C ARG A 78 2.31 -3.83 -0.07
N ILE A 79 3.38 -3.13 0.31
CA ILE A 79 4.73 -3.36 -0.19
C ILE A 79 5.67 -3.58 1.01
N ASN A 80 6.56 -4.56 0.92
CA ASN A 80 7.51 -4.94 1.99
C ASN A 80 8.67 -3.94 2.19
N LYS A 81 8.46 -2.66 1.90
CA LYS A 81 9.45 -1.59 2.03
C LYS A 81 8.81 -0.41 2.74
N GLN A 82 9.49 0.15 3.74
CA GLN A 82 8.96 1.23 4.58
C GLN A 82 9.16 2.61 3.94
N GLU A 83 10.32 2.81 3.32
CA GLU A 83 10.60 3.97 2.47
C GLU A 83 9.98 3.75 1.08
N ILE A 84 8.88 4.45 0.81
CA ILE A 84 8.05 4.22 -0.38
C ILE A 84 8.23 5.27 -1.47
N SER A 85 8.99 6.34 -1.18
CA SER A 85 9.15 7.53 -2.03
C SER A 85 9.58 7.19 -3.46
N ASP A 86 10.59 6.32 -3.63
CA ASP A 86 11.10 5.93 -4.95
C ASP A 86 10.07 5.16 -5.78
N ILE A 87 9.26 4.34 -5.12
CA ILE A 87 8.20 3.55 -5.75
C ILE A 87 7.05 4.47 -6.17
N VAL A 88 6.63 5.39 -5.29
CA VAL A 88 5.61 6.40 -5.63
C VAL A 88 6.07 7.25 -6.81
N ALA A 89 7.31 7.73 -6.79
CA ALA A 89 7.89 8.49 -7.89
C ALA A 89 7.97 7.66 -9.19
N THR A 90 8.27 6.36 -9.10
CA THR A 90 8.24 5.45 -10.25
C THR A 90 6.84 5.32 -10.82
N LEU A 91 5.83 5.04 -9.98
CA LEU A 91 4.44 4.90 -10.42
C LEU A 91 3.94 6.18 -11.11
N GLN A 92 4.20 7.35 -10.51
CA GLN A 92 3.83 8.64 -11.09
C GLN A 92 4.52 8.90 -12.45
N ARG A 93 5.78 8.50 -12.63
CA ARG A 93 6.49 8.60 -13.92
C ARG A 93 5.88 7.72 -15.02
N TYR A 94 5.15 6.68 -14.66
CA TYR A 94 4.43 5.79 -15.57
C TYR A 94 2.94 6.18 -15.67
N ASP A 95 2.59 7.42 -15.32
CA ASP A 95 1.24 8.00 -15.39
C ASP A 95 0.19 7.31 -14.50
N TYR A 96 0.61 6.56 -13.47
CA TYR A 96 -0.32 6.06 -12.46
C TYR A 96 -0.74 7.17 -11.49
N HIS A 97 -2.05 7.29 -11.26
CA HIS A 97 -2.60 8.25 -10.31
C HIS A 97 -2.57 7.70 -8.88
N VAL A 98 -1.51 8.02 -8.14
CA VAL A 98 -1.39 7.66 -6.72
C VAL A 98 -2.23 8.63 -5.88
N VAL A 99 -3.32 8.13 -5.29
CA VAL A 99 -4.26 8.93 -4.47
C VAL A 99 -3.92 8.91 -2.98
N PHE A 100 -3.21 7.89 -2.52
CA PHE A 100 -2.78 7.77 -1.14
C PHE A 100 -1.55 6.87 -1.04
N PHE A 101 -0.67 7.15 -0.08
CA PHE A 101 0.36 6.23 0.35
C PHE A 101 0.69 6.44 1.84
N SER A 102 1.23 5.41 2.48
CA SER A 102 1.73 5.49 3.87
C SER A 102 3.09 4.80 3.98
N GLY A 103 4.11 5.52 4.45
CA GLY A 103 5.49 5.07 4.61
C GLY A 103 6.36 6.18 5.23
N GLU A 104 7.66 5.94 5.44
CA GLU A 104 8.58 7.00 5.88
C GLU A 104 8.93 7.92 4.71
N GLU A 105 8.55 9.20 4.81
CA GLU A 105 8.95 10.25 3.86
C GLU A 105 10.30 10.85 4.28
N HIS A 106 11.38 10.46 3.61
CA HIS A 106 12.68 11.10 3.79
C HIS A 106 12.81 12.43 3.00
N TYR A 107 12.07 12.60 1.89
CA TYR A 107 12.36 13.67 0.93
C TYR A 107 12.05 15.10 1.43
N GLU A 108 10.94 15.33 2.14
CA GLU A 108 10.69 16.65 2.73
C GLU A 108 11.67 16.98 3.87
N ASN A 109 12.05 15.97 4.66
CA ASN A 109 12.93 16.18 5.80
C ASN A 109 14.35 16.52 5.37
N GLU A 110 14.89 15.89 4.34
CA GLU A 110 16.25 16.17 3.88
C GLU A 110 16.39 17.53 3.21
N LEU A 111 15.47 17.93 2.33
CA LEU A 111 15.53 19.24 1.69
C LEU A 111 15.40 20.37 2.72
N ARG A 112 14.47 20.21 3.66
CA ARG A 112 14.24 21.18 4.75
C ARG A 112 15.42 21.22 5.72
N ARG A 113 16.03 20.07 6.01
CA ARG A 113 17.23 19.96 6.85
C ARG A 113 18.46 20.55 6.15
N ASN A 114 18.65 20.32 4.86
CA ASN A 114 19.72 20.92 4.06
C ASN A 114 19.56 22.44 3.94
N TYR A 115 18.33 22.91 3.74
CA TYR A 115 18.00 24.34 3.77
C TYR A 115 18.30 24.95 5.15
N GLN A 116 17.93 24.28 6.24
CA GLN A 116 18.22 24.73 7.60
C GLN A 116 19.74 24.75 7.88
N HIS A 117 20.48 23.74 7.42
CA HIS A 117 21.94 23.69 7.51
C HIS A 117 22.60 24.85 6.75
N LEU A 118 22.11 25.15 5.54
CA LEU A 118 22.56 26.29 4.74
C LEU A 118 22.27 27.62 5.44
N MET A 119 21.05 27.81 5.95
CA MET A 119 20.66 29.05 6.63
C MET A 119 21.48 29.28 7.90
N ASN A 120 21.71 28.23 8.69
CA ASN A 120 22.55 28.31 9.89
C ASN A 120 24.00 28.70 9.57
N PHE A 121 24.55 28.24 8.43
CA PHE A 121 25.89 28.63 7.97
C PHE A 121 25.97 30.11 7.54
N LEU A 122 24.89 30.66 6.99
CA LEU A 122 24.82 32.04 6.50
C LEU A 122 24.50 33.07 7.61
N THR A 123 23.90 32.64 8.72
CA THR A 123 23.58 33.50 9.88
C THR A 123 24.66 33.51 10.96
N MET A 124 25.81 32.88 10.70
CA MET A 124 27.02 32.93 11.54
C MET A 124 28.02 33.93 10.96
#